data_AF-A0A8H3TWJ5-F1
#
_entry.id   AF-A0A8H3TWJ5-F1
#
_cell.length_a   1.000
_cell.length_b   1.000
_cell.length_c   1.000
_cell.angle_alpha   90.00
_cell.angle_beta   90.00
_cell.angle_gamma   90.00
#
_symmetry.space_group_name_H-M   'P 1'
#
loop_
_entity.id
_entity.type
_entity.pdbx_description
1 polymer ?
#
loop_
_entity_poly.entity_id
_entity_poly.type
_entity_poly.pdbx_seq_one_letter_code
_entity_poly.pdbx_strand_id
1 'polypeptide(L)'
;MRDLVIDPASMADSLKVKAYYIINLFLAPFYSSGSRATSSRRRLANVCLLPALCLTFLYIFPLRPPLPPSYAQEYALEKAVIAKLREPDTIEAQDGRYVSFAPIKETGFNYQLQSLLLQHHLAVLSNRSLAYEPYHVVDTILPVPLRWPMISSRIPMSALLHSISSGFEHFYKKRRAVPLAFLNQVCSPMETVLIRLGTMDHDEAVHENGNHKLDRMVKELTDPGMPKCVQVEINPFDRVFFESRSPIDIYESISIAPVLKHFSFSQRVLDIINLSLEILSPGAAPYPEKVEDVKTPRKVLPWKNLLALHLRKSVDAHYCRSLGERTAPFVGFNKIPSLPGNENVPPSVEMPEAARLGLYRAKCDPEVLEIIARARRMRANHPLLDTIYILSNADYNFIEETKRWLASDGWHTIISSNDVTQNWEDQEVGEAVDTEIARRAGVFVGNGFSALSSNVALLRTKDGRHRDFTQYW
;
A
#
# COMPACT_ATOMS: atom_id res chain seq x y z
N MET A 1 0.70 -35.45 6.38
CA MET A 1 1.61 -35.65 5.22
C MET A 1 2.38 -34.36 5.05
N ARG A 2 3.70 -34.46 4.85
CA ARG A 2 4.62 -33.32 4.90
C ARG A 2 4.52 -32.52 3.60
N ASP A 3 3.97 -31.32 3.66
CA ASP A 3 3.98 -30.39 2.54
C ASP A 3 5.18 -29.45 2.65
N LEU A 4 6.08 -29.60 1.68
CA LEU A 4 7.18 -28.70 1.41
C LEU A 4 6.62 -27.36 0.92
N VAL A 5 6.63 -26.35 1.78
CA VAL A 5 6.52 -24.96 1.36
C VAL A 5 7.89 -24.57 0.80
N ILE A 6 7.95 -24.35 -0.52
CA ILE A 6 9.18 -24.06 -1.26
C ILE A 6 9.51 -22.58 -1.11
N ASP A 7 10.68 -22.28 -0.53
CA ASP A 7 11.25 -20.94 -0.43
C ASP A 7 11.60 -20.38 -1.83
N PRO A 8 11.11 -19.20 -2.24
CA PRO A 8 11.41 -18.57 -3.53
C PRO A 8 12.91 -18.28 -3.75
N ALA A 9 13.69 -18.02 -2.68
CA ALA A 9 15.13 -17.78 -2.77
C ALA A 9 15.90 -19.09 -2.99
N SER A 10 15.55 -20.15 -2.26
CA SER A 10 16.00 -21.53 -2.51
C SER A 10 15.63 -22.01 -3.92
N MET A 11 14.46 -21.62 -4.43
CA MET A 11 13.98 -22.00 -5.75
C MET A 11 14.80 -21.32 -6.85
N ALA A 12 15.20 -20.05 -6.67
CA ALA A 12 16.03 -19.31 -7.63
C ALA A 12 17.43 -19.93 -7.81
N ASP A 13 18.06 -20.38 -6.72
CA ASP A 13 19.38 -21.02 -6.80
C ASP A 13 19.30 -22.49 -7.25
N SER A 14 18.25 -23.23 -6.87
CA SER A 14 17.95 -24.56 -7.43
C SER A 14 17.60 -24.48 -8.93
N LEU A 15 16.89 -23.43 -9.38
CA LEU A 15 16.58 -23.19 -10.79
C LEU A 15 17.82 -22.79 -11.60
N LYS A 16 18.75 -22.00 -11.06
CA LYS A 16 20.02 -21.70 -11.73
C LYS A 16 20.86 -22.96 -11.92
N VAL A 17 20.97 -23.81 -10.91
CA VAL A 17 21.74 -25.06 -10.99
C VAL A 17 21.05 -26.06 -11.93
N LYS A 18 19.71 -26.19 -11.87
CA LYS A 18 18.95 -27.07 -12.78
C LYS A 18 18.94 -26.54 -14.22
N ALA A 19 18.81 -25.23 -14.43
CA ALA A 19 18.91 -24.61 -15.76
C ALA A 19 20.31 -24.80 -16.36
N TYR A 20 21.37 -24.69 -15.55
CA TYR A 20 22.74 -24.94 -15.99
C TYR A 20 22.98 -26.41 -16.40
N TYR A 21 22.42 -27.38 -15.65
CA TYR A 21 22.50 -28.80 -16.01
C TYR A 21 21.64 -29.14 -17.24
N ILE A 22 20.45 -28.54 -17.36
CA ILE A 22 19.56 -28.73 -18.50
C ILE A 22 20.18 -28.14 -19.77
N ILE A 23 20.70 -26.91 -19.74
CA ILE A 23 21.40 -26.28 -20.87
C ILE A 23 22.61 -27.12 -21.32
N ASN A 24 23.38 -27.68 -20.38
CA ASN A 24 24.51 -28.56 -20.72
C ASN A 24 24.08 -29.93 -21.28
N LEU A 25 22.97 -30.51 -20.82
CA LEU A 25 22.40 -31.74 -21.43
C LEU A 25 21.88 -31.48 -22.86
N PHE A 26 21.37 -30.28 -23.14
CA PHE A 26 20.82 -29.90 -24.44
C PHE A 26 21.88 -29.46 -25.47
N LEU A 27 23.05 -29.00 -25.03
CA LEU A 27 24.16 -28.59 -25.92
C LEU A 27 25.15 -29.74 -26.22
N ALA A 28 25.10 -30.84 -25.48
CA ALA A 28 25.96 -32.01 -25.68
C ALA A 28 25.95 -32.62 -27.11
N PRO A 29 24.86 -32.59 -27.93
CA PRO A 29 24.90 -33.16 -29.28
C PRO A 29 25.60 -32.26 -30.32
N PHE A 30 25.93 -31.01 -29.99
CA PHE A 30 26.49 -30.05 -30.96
C PHE A 30 28.02 -30.02 -30.99
N TYR A 31 28.69 -30.72 -30.06
CA TYR A 31 30.15 -30.90 -30.03
C TYR A 31 30.56 -32.32 -30.47
N SER A 32 30.17 -32.73 -31.68
CA SER A 32 30.77 -33.87 -32.34
C SER A 32 30.95 -33.54 -33.82
N SER A 33 32.17 -33.14 -34.16
CA SER A 33 32.59 -32.89 -35.53
C SER A 33 32.91 -34.21 -36.24
N GLY A 34 32.36 -34.37 -37.44
CA GLY A 34 32.95 -35.23 -38.47
C GLY A 34 32.15 -36.46 -38.89
N SER A 35 31.14 -36.29 -39.74
CA SER A 35 31.16 -36.93 -41.08
C SER A 35 30.04 -36.36 -41.97
N ARG A 36 30.39 -36.16 -43.24
CA ARG A 36 29.52 -35.68 -44.32
C ARG A 36 28.69 -36.87 -44.82
N ALA A 37 27.36 -36.78 -44.73
CA ALA A 37 26.38 -37.22 -45.74
C ALA A 37 24.96 -37.30 -45.13
N THR A 38 23.95 -36.96 -45.94
CA THR A 38 22.49 -36.94 -45.66
C THR A 38 21.94 -35.64 -45.02
N SER A 39 21.70 -34.65 -45.90
CA SER A 39 21.53 -33.22 -45.61
C SER A 39 20.10 -32.68 -45.67
N SER A 40 19.03 -33.48 -45.60
CA SER A 40 17.65 -32.96 -45.70
C SER A 40 16.73 -33.39 -44.54
N ARG A 41 16.71 -34.68 -44.16
CA ARG A 41 15.81 -35.19 -43.12
C ARG A 41 16.14 -34.73 -41.69
N ARG A 42 17.41 -34.48 -41.36
CA ARG A 42 17.83 -34.03 -40.01
C ARG A 42 17.47 -32.56 -39.72
N ARG A 43 17.34 -31.71 -40.73
CA ARG A 43 16.91 -30.31 -40.55
C ARG A 43 15.42 -30.22 -40.26
N LEU A 44 14.57 -31.00 -40.93
CA LEU A 44 13.14 -31.06 -40.62
C LEU A 44 12.87 -31.64 -39.22
N ALA A 45 13.60 -32.68 -38.82
CA ALA A 45 13.46 -33.25 -37.48
C ALA A 45 13.76 -32.22 -36.38
N ASN A 46 14.84 -31.43 -36.53
CA ASN A 46 15.21 -30.40 -35.55
C ASN A 46 14.26 -29.18 -35.54
N VAL A 47 13.62 -28.87 -36.68
CA VAL A 47 12.61 -27.80 -36.77
C VAL A 47 11.29 -28.18 -36.10
N CYS A 48 10.94 -29.47 -36.05
CA CYS A 48 9.74 -29.95 -35.35
C CYS A 48 10.00 -30.34 -33.88
N LEU A 49 11.21 -30.81 -33.55
CA LEU A 49 11.54 -31.25 -32.19
C LEU A 49 11.64 -30.09 -31.19
N LEU A 50 12.18 -28.94 -31.60
CA LEU A 50 12.29 -27.76 -30.73
C LEU A 50 10.93 -27.20 -30.27
N PRO A 51 9.96 -26.93 -31.17
CA PRO A 51 8.63 -26.46 -30.74
C PRO A 51 7.86 -27.54 -29.98
N ALA A 52 8.01 -28.83 -30.33
CA ALA A 52 7.42 -29.92 -29.56
C ALA A 52 8.03 -30.02 -28.15
N LEU A 53 9.35 -29.86 -28.01
CA LEU A 53 10.05 -29.82 -26.73
C LEU A 53 9.64 -28.60 -25.89
N CYS A 54 9.53 -27.41 -26.50
CA CYS A 54 9.01 -26.22 -25.83
C CYS A 54 7.56 -26.41 -25.38
N LEU A 55 6.69 -26.98 -26.21
CA LEU A 55 5.30 -27.26 -25.85
C LEU A 55 5.21 -28.31 -24.74
N THR A 56 6.02 -29.38 -24.78
CA THR A 56 6.10 -30.34 -23.68
C THR A 56 6.71 -29.73 -22.43
N PHE A 57 7.67 -28.82 -22.53
CA PHE A 57 8.23 -28.11 -21.39
C PHE A 57 7.20 -27.18 -20.77
N LEU A 58 6.43 -26.42 -21.56
CA LEU A 58 5.32 -25.58 -21.10
C LEU A 58 4.14 -26.40 -20.55
N TYR A 59 3.97 -27.65 -21.00
CA TYR A 59 2.93 -28.56 -20.53
C TYR A 59 3.32 -29.30 -19.24
N ILE A 60 4.58 -29.72 -19.11
CA ILE A 60 5.14 -30.43 -17.95
C ILE A 60 5.50 -29.46 -16.83
N PHE A 61 6.06 -28.31 -17.21
CA PHE A 61 6.27 -27.15 -16.36
C PHE A 61 5.33 -26.06 -16.85
N PRO A 62 4.01 -26.15 -16.54
CA PRO A 62 3.18 -24.97 -16.65
C PRO A 62 3.93 -23.85 -15.95
N LEU A 63 4.09 -22.72 -16.63
CA LEU A 63 4.49 -21.46 -16.02
C LEU A 63 3.43 -21.14 -14.97
N ARG A 64 3.47 -21.86 -13.84
CA ARG A 64 2.71 -21.54 -12.66
C ARG A 64 3.33 -20.23 -12.18
N PRO A 65 2.50 -19.20 -11.95
CA PRO A 65 2.92 -17.84 -11.63
C PRO A 65 4.03 -17.80 -10.56
N PRO A 66 4.85 -16.74 -10.56
CA PRO A 66 4.31 -15.40 -10.38
C PRO A 66 4.08 -14.64 -11.70
N LEU A 67 2.84 -14.64 -12.20
CA LEU A 67 2.29 -13.71 -13.17
C LEU A 67 1.37 -12.76 -12.38
N PRO A 68 1.36 -11.47 -12.70
CA PRO A 68 0.50 -10.52 -12.02
C PRO A 68 -0.99 -10.79 -12.30
N PRO A 69 -1.88 -10.49 -11.34
CA PRO A 69 -3.32 -10.55 -11.56
C PRO A 69 -3.75 -9.59 -12.67
N SER A 70 -4.73 -10.01 -13.47
CA SER A 70 -5.22 -9.20 -14.60
C SER A 70 -6.00 -7.94 -14.18
N TYR A 71 -6.54 -7.93 -12.96
CA TYR A 71 -7.50 -6.94 -12.46
C TYR A 71 -8.67 -6.65 -13.43
N ALA A 72 -9.08 -7.64 -14.25
CA ALA A 72 -10.08 -7.43 -15.29
C ALA A 72 -11.45 -7.00 -14.72
N GLN A 73 -11.81 -7.50 -13.54
CA GLN A 73 -13.06 -7.15 -12.87
C GLN A 73 -13.03 -5.69 -12.39
N GLU A 74 -11.92 -5.27 -11.82
CA GLU A 74 -11.71 -3.93 -11.29
C GLU A 74 -11.66 -2.87 -12.41
N TYR A 75 -10.96 -3.16 -13.50
CA TYR A 75 -11.03 -2.32 -14.69
C TYR A 75 -12.44 -2.25 -15.30
N ALA A 76 -13.21 -3.34 -15.25
CA ALA A 76 -14.61 -3.33 -15.70
C ALA A 76 -15.48 -2.44 -14.79
N LEU A 77 -15.25 -2.44 -13.47
CA LEU A 77 -15.92 -1.54 -12.53
C LEU A 77 -15.62 -0.07 -12.84
N GLU A 78 -14.35 0.30 -13.01
CA GLU A 78 -13.96 1.68 -13.37
C GLU A 78 -14.57 2.11 -14.72
N LYS A 79 -14.62 1.20 -15.70
CA LYS A 79 -15.29 1.46 -16.98
C LYS A 79 -16.80 1.64 -16.84
N ALA A 80 -17.46 0.89 -15.96
CA ALA A 80 -18.88 1.05 -15.67
C ALA A 80 -19.16 2.40 -15.00
N VAL A 81 -18.28 2.87 -14.11
CA VAL A 81 -18.35 4.22 -13.52
C VAL A 81 -18.30 5.29 -14.61
N ILE A 82 -17.36 5.17 -15.56
CA ILE A 82 -17.26 6.08 -16.71
C ILE A 82 -18.56 6.12 -17.52
N ALA A 83 -19.17 4.96 -17.80
CA ALA A 83 -20.41 4.89 -18.55
C ALA A 83 -21.55 5.65 -17.85
N LYS A 84 -21.69 5.46 -16.53
CA LYS A 84 -22.70 6.15 -15.71
C LYS A 84 -22.49 7.66 -15.63
N LEU A 85 -21.23 8.12 -15.58
CA LEU A 85 -20.89 9.54 -15.52
C LEU A 85 -21.18 10.30 -16.83
N ARG A 86 -21.40 9.59 -17.94
CA ARG A 86 -21.80 10.20 -19.22
C ARG A 86 -23.29 10.47 -19.34
N GLU A 87 -24.10 9.96 -18.40
CA GLU A 87 -25.53 10.23 -18.40
C GLU A 87 -25.75 11.75 -18.22
N PRO A 88 -26.58 12.38 -19.07
CA PRO A 88 -26.72 13.84 -19.13
C PRO A 88 -27.30 14.46 -17.85
N ASP A 89 -27.92 13.65 -16.99
CA ASP A 89 -28.53 14.08 -15.73
C ASP A 89 -27.51 14.16 -14.57
N THR A 90 -26.24 13.82 -14.82
CA THR A 90 -25.20 13.87 -13.79
C THR A 90 -24.60 15.27 -13.64
N ILE A 91 -24.26 15.65 -12.41
CA ILE A 91 -23.59 16.94 -12.11
C ILE A 91 -22.24 17.02 -12.84
N GLU A 92 -21.56 15.88 -12.98
CA GLU A 92 -20.30 15.76 -13.69
C GLU A 92 -20.44 16.04 -15.19
N ALA A 93 -21.51 15.58 -15.84
CA ALA A 93 -21.76 15.85 -17.25
C ALA A 93 -22.14 17.32 -17.52
N GLN A 94 -22.96 17.94 -16.67
CA GLN A 94 -23.50 19.29 -16.89
C GLN A 94 -22.53 20.41 -16.48
N ASP A 95 -21.95 20.32 -15.28
CA ASP A 95 -21.06 21.34 -14.69
C ASP A 95 -19.85 20.69 -14.00
N GLY A 96 -19.28 19.67 -14.63
CA GLY A 96 -18.13 18.96 -14.05
C GLY A 96 -16.88 19.84 -14.02
N ARG A 97 -16.40 20.22 -12.84
CA ARG A 97 -15.06 20.81 -12.67
C ARG A 97 -14.14 19.72 -12.16
N TYR A 98 -12.95 19.60 -12.73
CA TYR A 98 -12.04 18.50 -12.46
C TYR A 98 -10.68 19.01 -11.99
N VAL A 99 -10.01 18.19 -11.19
CA VAL A 99 -8.61 18.37 -10.80
C VAL A 99 -7.90 17.03 -10.81
N SER A 100 -6.78 16.93 -11.51
CA SER A 100 -5.83 15.82 -11.39
C SER A 100 -4.53 16.30 -10.74
N PHE A 101 -3.81 15.38 -10.11
CA PHE A 101 -2.53 15.64 -9.47
C PHE A 101 -1.48 14.73 -10.07
N ALA A 102 -0.25 15.23 -10.19
CA ALA A 102 0.87 14.39 -10.60
C ALA A 102 1.06 13.21 -9.63
N PRO A 103 1.34 12.00 -10.15
CA PRO A 103 1.58 10.83 -9.31
C PRO A 103 2.84 11.02 -8.48
N ILE A 104 2.83 10.50 -7.25
CA ILE A 104 4.07 10.39 -6.48
C ILE A 104 4.85 9.19 -7.01
N LYS A 105 5.90 9.49 -7.77
CA LYS A 105 6.82 8.47 -8.28
C LYS A 105 7.70 7.93 -7.16
N GLU A 106 8.14 6.68 -7.31
CA GLU A 106 9.17 6.05 -6.46
C GLU A 106 8.84 5.99 -4.96
N THR A 107 7.54 5.97 -4.61
CA THR A 107 7.09 5.80 -3.23
C THR A 107 6.18 4.59 -3.09
N GLY A 108 6.22 3.93 -1.92
CA GLY A 108 5.36 2.78 -1.62
C GLY A 108 3.88 3.14 -1.55
N PHE A 109 3.01 2.12 -1.62
CA PHE A 109 1.54 2.26 -1.61
C PHE A 109 1.04 3.21 -0.52
N ASN A 110 1.60 3.09 0.69
CA ASN A 110 1.14 3.86 1.83
C ASN A 110 1.33 5.39 1.70
N TYR A 111 2.37 5.87 1.00
CA TYR A 111 2.51 7.31 0.71
C TYR A 111 1.52 7.76 -0.35
N GLN A 112 1.34 6.97 -1.41
CA GLN A 112 0.38 7.25 -2.46
C GLN A 112 -1.05 7.27 -1.91
N LEU A 113 -1.39 6.37 -0.98
CA LEU A 113 -2.67 6.34 -0.29
C LEU A 113 -2.92 7.63 0.51
N GLN A 114 -1.94 8.09 1.30
CA GLN A 114 -2.10 9.33 2.08
C GLN A 114 -2.28 10.55 1.17
N SER A 115 -1.48 10.62 0.11
CA SER A 115 -1.58 11.68 -0.88
C SER A 115 -2.95 11.67 -1.55
N LEU A 116 -3.42 10.50 -2.01
CA LEU A 116 -4.73 10.35 -2.63
C LEU A 116 -5.87 10.80 -1.71
N LEU A 117 -5.83 10.43 -0.42
CA LEU A 117 -6.84 10.85 0.55
C LEU A 117 -6.87 12.37 0.74
N LEU A 118 -5.70 13.01 0.78
CA LEU A 118 -5.57 14.47 0.88
C LEU A 118 -5.96 15.21 -0.39
N GLN A 119 -5.60 14.67 -1.55
CA GLN A 119 -6.03 15.17 -2.86
C GLN A 119 -7.54 15.10 -3.00
N HIS A 120 -8.15 14.00 -2.58
CA HIS A 120 -9.60 13.84 -2.60
C HIS A 120 -10.26 14.85 -1.65
N HIS A 121 -9.71 15.03 -0.44
CA HIS A 121 -10.20 16.03 0.50
C HIS A 121 -10.13 17.45 -0.10
N LEU A 122 -9.00 17.81 -0.72
CA LEU A 122 -8.82 19.09 -1.40
C LEU A 122 -9.81 19.28 -2.57
N ALA A 123 -10.06 18.23 -3.36
CA ALA A 123 -11.05 18.27 -4.44
C ALA A 123 -12.47 18.52 -3.89
N VAL A 124 -12.86 17.81 -2.82
CA VAL A 124 -14.16 18.00 -2.15
C VAL A 124 -14.32 19.42 -1.60
N LEU A 125 -13.27 19.97 -0.97
CA LEU A 125 -13.27 21.33 -0.45
C LEU A 125 -13.38 22.38 -1.57
N SER A 126 -12.63 22.21 -2.65
CA SER A 126 -12.65 23.10 -3.83
C SER A 126 -13.85 22.90 -4.76
N ASN A 127 -14.78 22.00 -4.40
CA ASN A 127 -15.94 21.63 -5.21
C ASN A 127 -15.55 21.11 -6.61
N ARG A 128 -14.41 20.43 -6.73
CA ARG A 128 -13.95 19.77 -7.95
C ARG A 128 -14.06 18.26 -7.78
N SER A 129 -14.26 17.57 -8.90
CA SER A 129 -14.12 16.13 -8.99
C SER A 129 -12.64 15.77 -9.05
N LEU A 130 -12.21 14.86 -8.17
CA LEU A 130 -10.86 14.30 -8.23
C LEU A 130 -10.76 13.36 -9.43
N ALA A 131 -9.84 13.63 -10.35
CA ALA A 131 -9.43 12.70 -11.37
C ALA A 131 -8.29 11.82 -10.84
N TYR A 132 -8.59 10.59 -10.43
CA TYR A 132 -7.61 9.70 -9.79
C TYR A 132 -6.88 8.82 -10.81
N GLU A 133 -5.62 8.55 -10.50
CA GLU A 133 -4.76 7.63 -11.24
C GLU A 133 -4.74 6.23 -10.60
N PRO A 134 -4.38 5.18 -11.36
CA PRO A 134 -4.09 3.88 -10.78
C PRO A 134 -2.90 3.98 -9.81
N TYR A 135 -2.77 3.02 -8.90
CA TYR A 135 -1.60 2.90 -8.04
C TYR A 135 -0.37 2.51 -8.88
N HIS A 136 0.71 3.29 -8.78
CA HIS A 136 1.95 3.04 -9.51
C HIS A 136 2.93 2.24 -8.64
N VAL A 137 3.15 0.98 -9.00
CA VAL A 137 4.13 0.10 -8.32
C VAL A 137 5.54 0.37 -8.86
N VAL A 138 5.67 0.44 -10.18
CA VAL A 138 6.93 0.68 -10.90
C VAL A 138 6.68 1.72 -11.99
N ASP A 139 7.54 2.74 -12.09
CA ASP A 139 7.46 3.73 -13.17
C ASP A 139 8.00 3.13 -14.47
N THR A 140 7.14 2.39 -15.17
CA THR A 140 7.43 1.79 -16.47
C THR A 140 6.24 1.95 -17.41
N ILE A 141 6.55 2.02 -18.71
CA ILE A 141 5.56 2.04 -19.79
C ILE A 141 4.90 0.66 -19.93
N LEU A 142 5.62 -0.41 -19.58
CA LEU A 142 5.12 -1.77 -19.70
C LEU A 142 4.13 -2.09 -18.55
N PRO A 143 3.02 -2.81 -18.82
CA PRO A 143 2.08 -3.25 -17.78
C PRO A 143 2.71 -4.17 -16.74
N VAL A 144 3.78 -4.87 -17.12
CA VAL A 144 4.56 -5.78 -16.27
C VAL A 144 6.04 -5.48 -16.52
N PRO A 145 6.84 -5.16 -15.49
CA PRO A 145 8.27 -4.98 -15.66
C PRO A 145 8.92 -6.32 -16.03
N LEU A 146 9.94 -6.28 -16.88
CA LEU A 146 10.75 -7.45 -17.27
C LEU A 146 11.73 -7.85 -16.14
N ARG A 147 11.23 -8.03 -14.93
CA ARG A 147 11.98 -8.44 -13.74
C ARG A 147 11.22 -9.53 -13.02
N TRP A 148 11.95 -10.51 -12.50
CA TRP A 148 11.38 -11.55 -11.63
C TRP A 148 11.48 -11.12 -10.14
N PRO A 149 10.44 -11.36 -9.33
CA PRO A 149 9.13 -11.86 -9.73
C PRO A 149 8.30 -10.80 -10.49
N MET A 150 7.44 -11.23 -11.41
CA MET A 150 6.64 -10.32 -12.24
C MET A 150 5.48 -9.76 -11.42
N ILE A 151 5.52 -8.46 -11.19
CA ILE A 151 4.48 -7.68 -10.48
C ILE A 151 3.77 -6.74 -11.45
N SER A 152 2.54 -6.36 -11.17
CA SER A 152 1.84 -5.31 -11.92
C SER A 152 2.61 -4.00 -11.82
N SER A 153 2.81 -3.28 -12.93
CA SER A 153 3.36 -1.92 -12.86
C SER A 153 2.32 -0.91 -12.36
N ARG A 154 1.05 -1.19 -12.65
CA ARG A 154 -0.11 -0.36 -12.29
C ARG A 154 -1.24 -1.25 -11.78
N ILE A 155 -1.80 -0.87 -10.64
CA ILE A 155 -2.95 -1.53 -10.03
C ILE A 155 -4.13 -0.55 -10.09
N PRO A 156 -5.30 -0.93 -10.65
CA PRO A 156 -6.46 -0.04 -10.67
C PRO A 156 -6.85 0.33 -9.24
N MET A 157 -7.24 1.58 -9.03
CA MET A 157 -7.50 2.05 -7.66
C MET A 157 -8.69 1.31 -7.04
N SER A 158 -9.66 0.89 -7.86
CA SER A 158 -10.77 0.03 -7.45
C SER A 158 -10.35 -1.34 -6.89
N ALA A 159 -9.14 -1.84 -7.20
CA ALA A 159 -8.59 -3.06 -6.59
C ALA A 159 -8.11 -2.84 -5.15
N LEU A 160 -7.84 -1.60 -4.75
CA LEU A 160 -7.32 -1.24 -3.42
C LEU A 160 -8.39 -0.56 -2.57
N LEU A 161 -9.13 0.39 -3.16
CA LEU A 161 -10.07 1.25 -2.45
C LEU A 161 -11.45 1.19 -3.09
N HIS A 162 -12.45 0.85 -2.28
CA HIS A 162 -13.84 0.98 -2.68
C HIS A 162 -14.23 2.46 -2.71
N SER A 163 -13.85 3.23 -1.67
CA SER A 163 -14.33 4.60 -1.44
C SER A 163 -14.10 5.55 -2.62
N ILE A 164 -13.05 5.35 -3.43
CA ILE A 164 -12.74 6.21 -4.58
C ILE A 164 -13.72 6.03 -5.76
N SER A 165 -14.30 4.83 -5.90
CA SER A 165 -15.18 4.46 -7.02
C SER A 165 -16.65 4.33 -6.61
N SER A 166 -16.88 4.37 -5.30
CA SER A 166 -18.16 4.28 -4.61
C SER A 166 -19.16 5.38 -4.99
N GLY A 167 -18.65 6.61 -5.15
CA GLY A 167 -19.47 7.78 -5.41
C GLY A 167 -20.14 8.36 -4.17
N PHE A 168 -19.68 8.06 -2.94
CA PHE A 168 -20.23 8.56 -1.66
C PHE A 168 -20.43 10.09 -1.62
N GLU A 169 -19.71 10.85 -2.45
CA GLU A 169 -19.74 12.31 -2.54
C GLU A 169 -21.16 12.84 -2.81
N HIS A 170 -22.00 12.03 -3.48
CA HIS A 170 -23.41 12.37 -3.74
C HIS A 170 -24.20 12.62 -2.44
N PHE A 171 -23.88 11.93 -1.33
CA PHE A 171 -24.52 12.17 -0.03
C PHE A 171 -24.25 13.57 0.53
N TYR A 172 -23.19 14.22 0.04
CA TYR A 172 -22.75 15.56 0.45
C TYR A 172 -23.02 16.62 -0.62
N LYS A 173 -23.75 16.29 -1.69
CA LYS A 173 -23.94 17.16 -2.87
C LYS A 173 -22.61 17.64 -3.46
N LYS A 174 -21.60 16.77 -3.42
CA LYS A 174 -20.28 17.00 -3.99
C LYS A 174 -20.11 16.16 -5.25
N ARG A 175 -19.20 16.59 -6.13
CA ARG A 175 -18.88 15.88 -7.38
C ARG A 175 -18.12 14.60 -7.04
N ARG A 176 -18.46 13.50 -7.71
CA ARG A 176 -17.81 12.20 -7.50
C ARG A 176 -16.39 12.21 -8.03
N ALA A 177 -15.49 11.45 -7.40
CA ALA A 177 -14.20 11.16 -7.98
C ALA A 177 -14.37 10.34 -9.27
N VAL A 178 -13.51 10.61 -10.26
CA VAL A 178 -13.57 10.01 -11.60
C VAL A 178 -12.22 9.41 -11.97
N PRO A 179 -12.17 8.30 -12.73
CA PRO A 179 -10.92 7.80 -13.26
C PRO A 179 -10.27 8.85 -14.18
N LEU A 180 -8.93 8.96 -14.19
CA LEU A 180 -8.22 9.87 -15.11
C LEU A 180 -8.59 9.64 -16.58
N ALA A 181 -8.91 8.40 -16.96
CA ALA A 181 -9.39 8.08 -18.31
C ALA A 181 -10.67 8.83 -18.71
N PHE A 182 -11.54 9.17 -17.75
CA PHE A 182 -12.71 10.02 -17.99
C PHE A 182 -12.30 11.46 -18.27
N LEU A 183 -11.38 12.01 -17.46
CA LEU A 183 -10.86 13.36 -17.64
C LEU A 183 -10.29 13.54 -19.05
N ASN A 184 -9.46 12.60 -19.50
CA ASN A 184 -8.84 12.64 -20.83
C ASN A 184 -9.83 12.56 -22.00
N GLN A 185 -11.07 12.12 -21.74
CA GLN A 185 -12.14 12.10 -22.74
C GLN A 185 -12.98 13.38 -22.74
N VAL A 186 -13.16 13.99 -21.58
CA VAL A 186 -13.98 15.20 -21.40
C VAL A 186 -13.18 16.47 -21.64
N CYS A 187 -11.92 16.49 -21.22
CA CYS A 187 -11.02 17.61 -21.32
C CYS A 187 -10.03 17.37 -22.44
N SER A 188 -10.01 18.26 -23.44
CA SER A 188 -8.95 18.21 -24.43
C SER A 188 -7.61 18.60 -23.79
N PRO A 189 -6.46 18.12 -24.32
CA PRO A 189 -5.14 18.54 -23.83
C PRO A 189 -4.93 20.06 -23.91
N MET A 190 -5.63 20.75 -24.83
CA MET A 190 -5.52 22.20 -24.98
C MET A 190 -6.33 22.99 -23.93
N GLU A 191 -7.37 22.40 -23.35
CA GLU A 191 -8.19 23.02 -22.28
C GLU A 191 -7.64 22.71 -20.89
N THR A 192 -6.74 21.74 -20.78
CA THR A 192 -6.14 21.34 -19.51
C THR A 192 -5.03 22.31 -19.14
N VAL A 193 -5.24 23.10 -18.08
CA VAL A 193 -4.22 24.03 -17.61
C VAL A 193 -3.36 23.36 -16.54
N LEU A 194 -2.05 23.37 -16.79
CA LEU A 194 -1.03 22.96 -15.84
C LEU A 194 -0.82 24.08 -14.83
N ILE A 195 -1.02 23.77 -13.55
CA ILE A 195 -0.80 24.72 -12.47
C ILE A 195 0.19 24.18 -11.44
N ARG A 196 0.89 25.10 -10.80
CA ARG A 196 1.76 24.86 -9.67
C ARG A 196 1.03 25.31 -8.41
N LEU A 197 0.33 24.38 -7.75
CA LEU A 197 -0.38 24.67 -6.51
C LEU A 197 0.60 24.67 -5.34
N GLY A 198 0.55 25.73 -4.54
CA GLY A 198 1.28 25.78 -3.28
C GLY A 198 2.80 25.58 -3.43
N THR A 199 3.38 25.96 -4.58
CA THR A 199 4.84 25.95 -4.74
C THR A 199 5.45 27.05 -3.89
N MET A 200 6.30 26.64 -2.96
CA MET A 200 7.19 27.48 -2.19
C MET A 200 8.57 26.81 -2.18
N ASP A 201 9.61 27.58 -1.86
CA ASP A 201 10.95 27.01 -1.71
C ASP A 201 10.96 25.94 -0.59
N HIS A 202 11.89 24.99 -0.69
CA HIS A 202 11.97 23.84 0.21
C HIS A 202 12.09 24.26 1.70
N ASP A 203 12.71 25.40 1.97
CA ASP A 203 12.86 25.96 3.32
C ASP A 203 11.55 26.56 3.85
N GLU A 204 10.73 27.19 3.00
CA GLU A 204 9.43 27.74 3.38
C GLU A 204 8.39 26.62 3.61
N ALA A 205 8.45 25.54 2.84
CA ALA A 205 7.55 24.41 2.93
C ALA A 205 7.66 23.63 4.26
N VAL A 206 8.83 23.65 4.91
CA VAL A 206 9.06 22.97 6.20
C VAL A 206 8.43 23.72 7.36
N HIS A 207 8.32 25.05 7.26
CA HIS A 207 7.83 25.91 8.34
C HIS A 207 6.37 26.37 8.17
N GLU A 208 5.78 26.17 7.00
CA GLU A 208 4.39 26.56 6.76
C GLU A 208 3.39 25.67 7.53
N ASN A 209 2.43 26.33 8.17
CA ASN A 209 1.27 25.70 8.79
C ASN A 209 0.43 24.98 7.72
N GLY A 210 0.14 23.69 7.94
CA GLY A 210 -0.58 22.87 6.97
C GLY A 210 -1.98 23.37 6.64
N ASN A 211 -2.70 24.00 7.59
CA ASN A 211 -4.03 24.58 7.33
C ASN A 211 -3.94 25.77 6.38
N HIS A 212 -2.96 26.65 6.57
CA HIS A 212 -2.75 27.79 5.67
C HIS A 212 -2.42 27.31 4.25
N LYS A 213 -1.60 26.25 4.12
CA LYS A 213 -1.30 25.62 2.83
C LYS A 213 -2.58 25.08 2.17
N LEU A 214 -3.41 24.36 2.93
CA LEU A 214 -4.67 23.80 2.45
C LEU A 214 -5.65 24.89 2.01
N ASP A 215 -5.86 25.92 2.84
CA ASP A 215 -6.77 27.03 2.56
C ASP A 215 -6.35 27.82 1.31
N ARG A 216 -5.04 28.03 1.14
CA ARG A 216 -4.47 28.65 -0.06
C ARG A 216 -4.79 27.84 -1.31
N MET A 217 -4.53 26.53 -1.29
CA MET A 217 -4.83 25.64 -2.42
C MET A 217 -6.32 25.59 -2.73
N VAL A 218 -7.19 25.58 -1.71
CA VAL A 218 -8.64 25.67 -1.89
C VAL A 218 -9.01 26.98 -2.56
N LYS A 219 -8.49 28.12 -2.08
CA LYS A 219 -8.74 29.44 -2.66
C LYS A 219 -8.33 29.49 -4.14
N GLU A 220 -7.12 29.03 -4.46
CA GLU A 220 -6.60 28.95 -5.82
C GLU A 220 -7.51 28.11 -6.73
N LEU A 221 -7.91 26.91 -6.28
CA LEU A 221 -8.77 26.02 -7.09
C LEU A 221 -10.23 26.49 -7.24
N THR A 222 -10.70 27.35 -6.33
CA THR A 222 -12.06 27.92 -6.34
C THR A 222 -12.17 29.25 -7.09
N ASP A 223 -11.05 29.84 -7.52
CA ASP A 223 -11.02 31.09 -8.26
C ASP A 223 -11.98 31.03 -9.48
N PRO A 224 -12.89 32.00 -9.67
CA PRO A 224 -13.74 32.08 -10.86
C PRO A 224 -12.99 32.06 -12.19
N GLY A 225 -11.72 32.52 -12.21
CA GLY A 225 -10.86 32.48 -13.39
C GLY A 225 -10.26 31.10 -13.68
N MET A 226 -10.37 30.14 -12.74
CA MET A 226 -9.80 28.81 -12.95
C MET A 226 -10.58 27.99 -13.98
N PRO A 227 -9.90 27.36 -14.95
CA PRO A 227 -10.52 26.48 -15.93
C PRO A 227 -11.27 25.30 -15.33
N LYS A 228 -12.15 24.73 -16.16
CA LYS A 228 -12.90 23.51 -15.85
C LYS A 228 -11.98 22.32 -15.58
N CYS A 229 -10.91 22.19 -16.36
CA CYS A 229 -9.97 21.08 -16.34
C CYS A 229 -8.60 21.56 -15.87
N VAL A 230 -8.17 21.09 -14.70
CA VAL A 230 -6.92 21.52 -14.07
C VAL A 230 -6.06 20.31 -13.78
N GLN A 231 -4.78 20.38 -14.15
CA GLN A 231 -3.79 19.39 -13.80
C GLN A 231 -2.68 20.05 -12.96
N VAL A 232 -2.44 19.49 -11.78
CA VAL A 232 -1.42 20.01 -10.87
C VAL A 232 -0.10 19.34 -11.20
N GLU A 233 0.88 20.12 -11.66
CA GLU A 233 2.17 19.63 -12.16
C GLU A 233 3.00 18.94 -11.08
N ILE A 234 2.95 19.46 -9.85
CA ILE A 234 3.72 18.97 -8.71
C ILE A 234 2.74 18.56 -7.62
N ASN A 235 2.88 17.34 -7.10
CA ASN A 235 2.03 16.87 -6.02
C ASN A 235 2.30 17.66 -4.73
N PRO A 236 1.31 18.39 -4.18
CA PRO A 236 1.50 19.21 -2.99
C PRO A 236 1.61 18.39 -1.69
N PHE A 237 1.22 17.12 -1.74
CA PHE A 237 1.21 16.17 -0.62
C PHE A 237 2.25 15.08 -0.86
N ASP A 238 3.51 15.47 -0.95
CA ASP A 238 4.66 14.62 -1.21
C ASP A 238 5.30 14.10 0.09
N ARG A 239 6.46 13.44 -0.05
CA ARG A 239 7.21 12.94 1.10
C ARG A 239 7.63 14.05 2.07
N VAL A 240 8.05 15.21 1.56
CA VAL A 240 8.47 16.35 2.39
C VAL A 240 7.30 16.85 3.24
N PHE A 241 6.11 16.96 2.64
CA PHE A 241 4.89 17.28 3.36
C PHE A 241 4.61 16.29 4.50
N PHE A 242 4.75 14.99 4.28
CA PHE A 242 4.49 14.01 5.34
C PHE A 242 5.58 13.96 6.42
N GLU A 243 6.81 14.36 6.12
CA GLU A 243 7.88 14.49 7.12
C GLU A 243 7.76 15.80 7.93
N SER A 244 7.12 16.85 7.41
CA SER A 244 6.91 18.15 8.09
C SER A 244 5.81 18.13 9.18
N ARG A 245 5.54 19.27 9.82
CA ARG A 245 4.44 19.42 10.80
C ARG A 245 3.04 19.48 10.14
N SER A 246 2.98 19.82 8.86
CA SER A 246 1.74 20.11 8.13
C SER A 246 0.66 19.03 8.22
N PRO A 247 0.94 17.71 8.23
CA PRO A 247 -0.09 16.67 8.36
C PRO A 247 -0.88 16.76 9.66
N ILE A 248 -0.24 17.20 10.75
CA ILE A 248 -0.90 17.34 12.05
C ILE A 248 -1.76 18.60 12.10
N ASP A 249 -1.33 19.68 11.45
CA ASP A 249 -2.12 20.91 11.40
C ASP A 249 -3.47 20.66 10.70
N ILE A 250 -3.47 19.89 9.61
CA ILE A 250 -4.69 19.55 8.86
C ILE A 250 -5.49 18.37 9.43
N TYR A 251 -4.99 17.71 10.48
CA TYR A 251 -5.58 16.48 11.01
C TYR A 251 -7.06 16.66 11.38
N GLU A 252 -7.42 17.75 12.05
CA GLU A 252 -8.80 18.02 12.44
C GLU A 252 -9.72 18.10 11.21
N SER A 253 -9.28 18.81 10.17
CA SER A 253 -10.02 18.97 8.91
C SER A 253 -10.24 17.64 8.19
N ILE A 254 -9.19 16.81 8.03
CA ILE A 254 -9.33 15.51 7.34
C ILE A 254 -10.07 14.47 8.19
N SER A 255 -9.95 14.50 9.52
CA SER A 255 -10.58 13.51 10.40
C SER A 255 -12.10 13.50 10.30
N ILE A 256 -12.71 14.66 10.02
CA ILE A 256 -14.15 14.82 9.85
C ILE A 256 -14.59 14.84 8.37
N ALA A 257 -13.64 14.76 7.44
CA ALA A 257 -13.91 14.85 6.01
C ALA A 257 -14.78 13.67 5.52
N PRO A 258 -15.69 13.91 4.56
CA PRO A 258 -16.46 12.85 3.90
C PRO A 258 -15.59 11.71 3.37
N VAL A 259 -14.45 12.05 2.76
CA VAL A 259 -13.47 11.10 2.19
C VAL A 259 -13.03 10.07 3.22
N LEU A 260 -12.71 10.53 4.43
CA LEU A 260 -12.24 9.64 5.48
C LEU A 260 -13.43 8.90 6.13
N LYS A 261 -14.56 9.59 6.36
CA LYS A 261 -15.78 8.99 6.93
C LYS A 261 -16.24 7.75 6.15
N HIS A 262 -16.26 7.83 4.83
CA HIS A 262 -16.66 6.75 3.91
C HIS A 262 -15.49 5.88 3.44
N PHE A 263 -14.31 6.00 4.07
CA PHE A 263 -13.16 5.18 3.73
C PHE A 263 -13.46 3.69 3.90
N SER A 264 -13.24 2.93 2.82
CA SER A 264 -13.33 1.47 2.80
C SER A 264 -12.36 0.92 1.74
N PHE A 265 -11.68 -0.17 2.08
CA PHE A 265 -10.89 -0.93 1.12
C PHE A 265 -11.80 -1.67 0.11
N SER A 266 -11.22 -2.09 -1.00
CA SER A 266 -11.94 -2.82 -2.06
C SER A 266 -12.50 -4.16 -1.56
N GLN A 267 -13.50 -4.69 -2.30
CA GLN A 267 -14.04 -6.03 -2.00
C GLN A 267 -12.94 -7.10 -2.02
N ARG A 268 -11.99 -7.03 -2.97
CA ARG A 268 -10.84 -7.95 -3.03
C ARG A 268 -10.03 -7.97 -1.73
N VAL A 269 -9.71 -6.81 -1.18
CA VAL A 269 -8.95 -6.71 0.09
C VAL A 269 -9.76 -7.32 1.24
N LEU A 270 -11.07 -7.02 1.30
CA LEU A 270 -11.94 -7.53 2.36
C LEU A 270 -12.19 -9.04 2.25
N ASP A 271 -12.24 -9.59 1.05
CA ASP A 271 -12.40 -11.03 0.79
C ASP A 271 -11.19 -11.82 1.27
N ILE A 272 -9.97 -11.32 1.02
CA ILE A 272 -8.73 -11.91 1.54
C ILE A 272 -8.77 -12.00 3.07
N ILE A 273 -9.25 -10.94 3.73
CA ILE A 273 -9.39 -10.91 5.19
C ILE A 273 -10.46 -11.89 5.66
N ASN A 274 -11.59 -11.98 4.96
CA ASN A 274 -12.67 -12.92 5.28
C ASN A 274 -12.17 -14.38 5.29
N LEU A 275 -11.26 -14.75 4.38
CA LEU A 275 -10.66 -16.09 4.34
C LEU A 275 -9.85 -16.43 5.60
N SER A 276 -9.24 -15.43 6.24
CA SER A 276 -8.41 -15.59 7.44
C SER A 276 -9.11 -15.19 8.74
N LEU A 277 -10.39 -14.78 8.67
CA LEU A 277 -11.07 -14.13 9.79
C LEU A 277 -11.24 -15.03 11.00
N GLU A 278 -11.52 -16.31 10.79
CA GLU A 278 -11.66 -17.28 11.89
C GLU A 278 -10.38 -17.43 12.70
N ILE A 279 -9.21 -17.28 12.07
CA ILE A 279 -7.91 -17.36 12.73
C ILE A 279 -7.52 -16.00 13.35
N LEU A 280 -7.82 -14.90 12.67
CA LEU A 280 -7.51 -13.53 13.14
C LEU A 280 -8.37 -13.12 14.35
N SER A 281 -9.67 -13.37 14.29
CA SER A 281 -10.63 -12.99 15.33
C SER A 281 -11.84 -13.93 15.35
N PRO A 282 -11.74 -15.04 16.10
CA PRO A 282 -12.85 -15.99 16.25
C PRO A 282 -14.13 -15.28 16.72
N GLY A 283 -15.24 -15.52 16.03
CA GLY A 283 -16.55 -14.92 16.33
C GLY A 283 -16.74 -13.48 15.83
N ALA A 284 -15.77 -12.90 15.12
CA ALA A 284 -15.99 -11.65 14.41
C ALA A 284 -16.93 -11.86 13.20
N ALA A 285 -17.85 -10.92 12.98
CA ALA A 285 -18.70 -10.95 11.79
C ALA A 285 -17.85 -10.70 10.52
N PRO A 286 -18.06 -11.47 9.44
CA PRO A 286 -17.38 -11.26 8.17
C PRO A 286 -17.80 -9.92 7.55
N TYR A 287 -16.94 -9.40 6.68
CA TYR A 287 -17.30 -8.31 5.79
C TYR A 287 -18.40 -8.76 4.83
N PRO A 288 -19.30 -7.86 4.42
CA PRO A 288 -20.33 -8.19 3.45
C PRO A 288 -19.69 -8.61 2.11
N GLU A 289 -20.38 -9.49 1.39
CA GLU A 289 -19.99 -9.92 0.03
C GLU A 289 -19.98 -8.76 -0.98
N LYS A 290 -20.70 -7.68 -0.66
CA LYS A 290 -20.69 -6.44 -1.42
C LYS A 290 -20.60 -5.25 -0.48
N VAL A 291 -19.56 -4.44 -0.66
CA VAL A 291 -19.47 -3.13 -0.01
C VAL A 291 -20.53 -2.21 -0.62
N GLU A 292 -21.44 -1.72 0.21
CA GLU A 292 -22.47 -0.76 -0.18
C GLU A 292 -22.20 0.61 0.45
N ASP A 293 -22.44 1.64 -0.35
CA ASP A 293 -22.41 3.02 0.12
C ASP A 293 -23.70 3.38 0.84
N VAL A 294 -23.57 3.56 2.14
CA VAL A 294 -24.65 4.04 3.00
C VAL A 294 -24.33 5.44 3.49
N LYS A 295 -25.34 6.32 3.51
CA LYS A 295 -25.18 7.72 3.95
C LYS A 295 -24.51 7.84 5.31
N THR A 296 -24.76 6.88 6.20
CA THR A 296 -24.13 6.78 7.52
C THR A 296 -23.21 5.56 7.53
N PRO A 297 -21.89 5.75 7.47
CA PRO A 297 -20.93 4.65 7.48
C PRO A 297 -21.10 3.75 8.70
N ARG A 298 -20.94 2.44 8.50
CA ARG A 298 -20.99 1.48 9.59
C ARG A 298 -19.82 1.71 10.55
N LYS A 299 -20.11 1.68 11.84
CA LYS A 299 -19.06 1.73 12.89
C LYS A 299 -18.17 0.49 12.77
N VAL A 300 -16.86 0.71 12.63
CA VAL A 300 -15.87 -0.37 12.61
C VAL A 300 -15.64 -0.87 14.03
N LEU A 301 -15.92 -2.15 14.26
CA LEU A 301 -15.72 -2.79 15.56
C LEU A 301 -14.34 -3.44 15.63
N PRO A 302 -13.64 -3.30 16.77
CA PRO A 302 -12.31 -3.86 16.95
C PRO A 302 -12.33 -5.36 17.25
N TRP A 303 -11.28 -6.04 16.83
CA TRP A 303 -10.94 -7.41 17.18
C TRP A 303 -10.14 -7.40 18.49
N LYS A 304 -10.87 -7.40 19.62
CA LYS A 304 -10.27 -7.21 20.95
C LYS A 304 -9.18 -8.23 21.31
N ASN A 305 -9.20 -9.41 20.67
CA ASN A 305 -8.24 -10.50 20.87
C ASN A 305 -6.91 -10.32 20.12
N LEU A 306 -6.85 -9.37 19.16
CA LEU A 306 -5.74 -9.25 18.22
C LEU A 306 -4.76 -8.13 18.60
N LEU A 307 -3.47 -8.48 18.68
CA LEU A 307 -2.35 -7.56 18.73
C LEU A 307 -1.69 -7.51 17.35
N ALA A 308 -1.76 -6.35 16.68
CA ALA A 308 -1.04 -6.13 15.43
C ALA A 308 0.32 -5.47 15.69
N LEU A 309 1.39 -6.08 15.20
CA LEU A 309 2.77 -5.61 15.33
C LEU A 309 3.34 -5.28 13.95
N HIS A 310 3.66 -4.00 13.73
CA HIS A 310 4.29 -3.58 12.49
C HIS A 310 5.81 -3.54 12.61
N LEU A 311 6.44 -4.54 12.01
CA LEU A 311 7.88 -4.74 11.99
C LEU A 311 8.44 -4.27 10.65
N ARG A 312 8.92 -3.03 10.59
CA ARG A 312 9.63 -2.52 9.42
C ARG A 312 11.11 -2.84 9.54
N LYS A 313 11.59 -3.79 8.75
CA LYS A 313 13.02 -4.11 8.65
C LYS A 313 13.65 -3.30 7.53
N SER A 314 14.74 -2.61 7.84
CA SER A 314 15.56 -1.98 6.81
C SER A 314 16.50 -3.03 6.23
N VAL A 315 16.72 -2.99 4.90
CA VAL A 315 17.72 -3.87 4.25
C VAL A 315 19.14 -3.44 4.61
N ASP A 316 19.30 -2.17 5.02
CA ASP A 316 20.56 -1.57 5.44
C ASP A 316 20.36 -0.80 6.76
N ALA A 317 21.18 -1.12 7.75
CA ALA A 317 21.24 -0.43 9.05
C ALA A 317 21.45 1.09 8.91
N HIS A 318 21.96 1.54 7.76
CA HIS A 318 22.09 2.95 7.42
C HIS A 318 20.75 3.71 7.44
N TYR A 319 19.62 3.09 7.10
CA TYR A 319 18.34 3.82 7.01
C TYR A 319 17.94 4.39 8.38
N CYS A 320 17.84 3.54 9.40
CA CYS A 320 17.46 3.98 10.74
C CYS A 320 18.53 4.87 11.39
N ARG A 321 19.81 4.62 11.09
CA ARG A 321 20.91 5.49 11.48
C ARG A 321 20.76 6.90 10.90
N SER A 322 20.47 7.02 9.61
CA SER A 322 20.31 8.32 8.92
C SER A 322 19.13 9.13 9.48
N LEU A 323 18.03 8.45 9.89
CA LEU A 323 16.93 9.09 10.61
C LEU A 323 17.40 9.67 11.94
N GLY A 324 18.23 8.92 12.67
CA GLY A 324 18.85 9.40 13.88
C GLY A 324 19.74 10.61 13.63
N GLU A 325 20.68 10.54 12.69
CA GLU A 325 21.64 11.60 12.35
C GLU A 325 20.95 12.93 12.03
N ARG A 326 19.86 12.91 11.26
CA ARG A 326 19.08 14.11 10.93
C ARG A 326 17.98 14.47 11.95
N THR A 327 17.89 13.73 13.06
CA THR A 327 16.84 13.92 14.09
C THR A 327 15.43 13.93 13.48
N ALA A 328 15.15 12.95 12.61
CA ALA A 328 13.92 12.89 11.85
C ALA A 328 12.67 12.73 12.75
N PRO A 329 11.63 13.55 12.57
CA PRO A 329 10.37 13.31 13.26
C PRO A 329 9.68 12.04 12.73
N PHE A 330 8.64 11.60 13.44
CA PHE A 330 7.73 10.58 12.91
C PHE A 330 7.03 11.05 11.62
N VAL A 331 6.63 10.08 10.80
CA VAL A 331 6.02 10.32 9.47
C VAL A 331 4.51 10.53 9.61
N GLY A 332 3.99 11.53 8.90
CA GLY A 332 2.56 11.79 8.74
C GLY A 332 1.79 11.89 10.05
N PHE A 333 0.71 11.12 10.16
CA PHE A 333 -0.18 11.08 11.30
C PHE A 333 0.37 10.27 12.48
N ASN A 334 1.57 9.67 12.37
CA ASN A 334 2.23 9.09 13.53
C ASN A 334 2.61 10.16 14.59
N LYS A 335 2.66 11.43 14.19
CA LYS A 335 2.97 12.59 15.03
C LYS A 335 1.79 13.09 15.88
N ILE A 336 0.60 12.48 15.80
CA ILE A 336 -0.55 12.93 16.59
C ILE A 336 -0.14 12.92 18.08
N PRO A 337 -0.13 14.07 18.81
CA PRO A 337 0.52 14.20 20.12
C PRO A 337 -0.07 13.31 21.22
N SER A 338 -1.40 13.30 21.32
CA SER A 338 -2.09 12.11 20.86
C SER A 338 -1.63 10.72 21.37
N LEU A 339 -0.84 10.08 20.53
CA LEU A 339 -0.60 8.65 20.54
C LEU A 339 0.65 8.32 21.35
N PRO A 340 0.60 7.34 22.26
CA PRO A 340 1.75 6.98 23.07
C PRO A 340 2.93 6.46 22.26
N GLY A 341 4.14 6.78 22.70
CA GLY A 341 5.41 6.36 22.07
C GLY A 341 6.00 7.41 21.12
N ASN A 342 5.35 8.55 20.94
CA ASN A 342 5.85 9.70 20.17
C ASN A 342 6.66 10.70 21.02
N GLU A 343 6.66 10.56 22.35
CA GLU A 343 7.03 11.65 23.28
C GLU A 343 8.52 12.01 23.22
N ASN A 344 9.34 11.06 22.73
CA ASN A 344 10.79 11.19 22.64
C ASN A 344 11.28 11.39 21.20
N VAL A 345 10.39 11.66 20.23
CA VAL A 345 10.74 11.84 18.82
C VAL A 345 10.09 13.10 18.26
N PRO A 346 10.87 14.12 17.85
CA PRO A 346 12.33 14.18 17.90
C PRO A 346 12.87 14.29 19.34
N PRO A 347 14.05 13.72 19.64
CA PRO A 347 14.69 13.87 20.95
C PRO A 347 15.16 15.31 21.20
N SER A 348 15.45 15.62 22.47
CA SER A 348 16.09 16.89 22.85
C SER A 348 17.41 17.10 22.09
N VAL A 349 17.68 18.36 21.73
CA VAL A 349 18.94 18.80 21.10
C VAL A 349 20.17 18.47 21.97
N GLU A 350 19.97 18.36 23.29
CA GLU A 350 21.02 18.05 24.27
C GLU A 350 21.33 16.55 24.36
N MET A 351 20.55 15.68 23.72
CA MET A 351 20.75 14.23 23.79
C MET A 351 22.07 13.85 23.10
N PRO A 352 22.99 13.12 23.79
CA PRO A 352 24.22 12.65 23.17
C PRO A 352 23.96 11.81 21.92
N GLU A 353 24.80 11.95 20.91
CA GLU A 353 24.63 11.28 19.62
C GLU A 353 24.44 9.76 19.75
N ALA A 354 25.25 9.09 20.57
CA ALA A 354 25.12 7.65 20.79
C ALA A 354 23.74 7.26 21.37
N ALA A 355 23.20 8.05 22.30
CA ALA A 355 21.88 7.83 22.88
C ALA A 355 20.77 8.10 21.85
N ARG A 356 20.92 9.15 21.03
CA ARG A 356 20.03 9.47 19.92
C ARG A 356 20.00 8.32 18.91
N LEU A 357 21.14 7.85 18.43
CA LEU A 357 21.21 6.73 17.48
C LEU A 357 20.62 5.44 18.06
N GLY A 358 20.88 5.14 19.34
CA GLY A 358 20.29 4.00 20.04
C GLY A 358 18.76 4.06 20.12
N LEU A 359 18.20 5.25 20.42
CA LEU A 359 16.75 5.49 20.42
C LEU A 359 16.13 5.23 19.05
N TYR A 360 16.73 5.77 17.98
CA TYR A 360 16.22 5.57 16.63
C TYR A 360 16.34 4.10 16.20
N ARG A 361 17.42 3.39 16.53
CA ARG A 361 17.55 1.95 16.30
C ARG A 361 16.39 1.19 16.94
N ALA A 362 16.13 1.42 18.23
CA ALA A 362 15.07 0.72 18.96
C ALA A 362 13.66 0.99 18.42
N LYS A 363 13.38 2.23 17.97
CA LYS A 363 12.07 2.61 17.45
C LYS A 363 11.85 2.26 15.97
N CYS A 364 12.93 2.29 15.18
CA CYS A 364 12.90 2.12 13.73
C CYS A 364 13.10 0.66 13.32
N ASP A 365 13.92 -0.10 14.05
CA ASP A 365 14.29 -1.46 13.66
C ASP A 365 14.47 -2.38 14.89
N PRO A 366 13.38 -2.70 15.59
CA PRO A 366 13.46 -3.47 16.84
C PRO A 366 13.97 -4.90 16.60
N GLU A 367 14.71 -5.43 17.58
CA GLU A 367 15.19 -6.81 17.60
C GLU A 367 14.19 -7.77 18.23
N VAL A 368 14.38 -9.07 18.00
CA VAL A 368 13.46 -10.13 18.46
C VAL A 368 13.16 -10.04 19.96
N LEU A 369 14.18 -9.81 20.80
CA LEU A 369 14.00 -9.68 22.25
C LEU A 369 13.16 -8.45 22.64
N GLU A 370 13.32 -7.35 21.92
CA GLU A 370 12.55 -6.12 22.16
C GLU A 370 11.10 -6.29 21.71
N ILE A 371 10.88 -7.01 20.60
CA ILE A 371 9.56 -7.39 20.10
C ILE A 371 8.81 -8.22 21.14
N ILE A 372 9.45 -9.25 21.70
CA ILE A 372 8.85 -10.10 22.74
C ILE A 372 8.55 -9.27 23.99
N ALA A 373 9.50 -8.44 24.45
CA ALA A 373 9.30 -7.60 25.62
C ALA A 373 8.13 -6.62 25.43
N ARG A 374 7.99 -6.04 24.24
CA ARG A 374 6.86 -5.17 23.89
C ARG A 374 5.55 -5.94 23.86
N ALA A 375 5.52 -7.13 23.24
CA ALA A 375 4.33 -7.98 23.18
C ALA A 375 3.87 -8.38 24.60
N ARG A 376 4.79 -8.82 25.47
CA ARG A 376 4.52 -9.09 26.89
C ARG A 376 3.83 -7.92 27.59
N ARG A 377 4.37 -6.71 27.42
CA ARG A 377 3.79 -5.49 28.01
C ARG A 377 2.38 -5.22 27.48
N MET A 378 2.14 -5.42 26.18
CA MET A 378 0.81 -5.22 25.61
C MET A 378 -0.20 -6.24 26.18
N ARG A 379 0.18 -7.52 26.29
CA ARG A 379 -0.68 -8.56 26.90
C ARG A 379 -0.96 -8.29 28.37
N ALA A 380 0.02 -7.81 29.13
CA ALA A 380 -0.17 -7.44 30.53
C ALA A 380 -1.15 -6.27 30.70
N ASN A 381 -1.08 -5.26 29.82
CA ASN A 381 -1.97 -4.10 29.85
C ASN A 381 -3.37 -4.40 29.25
N HIS A 382 -3.46 -5.41 28.39
CA HIS A 382 -4.67 -5.77 27.66
C HIS A 382 -4.88 -7.29 27.69
N PRO A 383 -5.45 -7.83 28.79
CA PRO A 383 -5.54 -9.28 29.02
C PRO A 383 -6.41 -10.07 28.03
N LEU A 384 -7.19 -9.39 27.18
CA LEU A 384 -7.98 -10.03 26.13
C LEU A 384 -7.14 -10.45 24.91
N LEU A 385 -5.90 -9.96 24.81
CA LEU A 385 -5.02 -10.28 23.69
C LEU A 385 -4.53 -11.74 23.77
N ASP A 386 -4.72 -12.46 22.68
CA ASP A 386 -4.33 -13.87 22.54
C ASP A 386 -3.72 -14.20 21.17
N THR A 387 -4.08 -13.41 20.14
CA THR A 387 -3.58 -13.54 18.78
C THR A 387 -2.60 -12.41 18.47
N ILE A 388 -1.47 -12.73 17.84
CA ILE A 388 -0.55 -11.75 17.23
C ILE A 388 -0.68 -11.81 15.71
N TYR A 389 -0.79 -10.64 15.10
CA TYR A 389 -0.59 -10.44 13.67
C TYR A 389 0.68 -9.62 13.42
N ILE A 390 1.62 -10.17 12.66
CA ILE A 390 2.88 -9.55 12.28
C ILE A 390 2.78 -9.03 10.85
N LEU A 391 2.70 -7.71 10.70
CA LEU A 391 2.80 -7.06 9.39
C LEU A 391 4.23 -6.57 9.18
N SER A 392 4.90 -7.06 8.14
CA SER A 392 6.34 -6.85 7.98
C SER A 392 6.82 -7.00 6.54
N ASN A 393 7.87 -6.24 6.22
CA ASN A 393 8.67 -6.38 4.99
C ASN A 393 9.98 -7.17 5.23
N ALA A 394 10.14 -7.82 6.39
CA ALA A 394 11.32 -8.61 6.72
C ALA A 394 11.38 -9.91 5.90
N ASP A 395 12.56 -10.53 5.87
CA ASP A 395 12.72 -11.85 5.28
C ASP A 395 12.02 -12.94 6.12
N TYR A 396 11.75 -14.07 5.48
CA TYR A 396 11.05 -15.20 6.08
C TYR A 396 11.72 -15.72 7.35
N ASN A 397 13.06 -15.77 7.40
CA ASN A 397 13.76 -16.35 8.55
C ASN A 397 13.58 -15.49 9.80
N PHE A 398 13.69 -14.17 9.65
CA PHE A 398 13.42 -13.24 10.75
C PHE A 398 11.99 -13.37 11.30
N ILE A 399 11.00 -13.51 10.42
CA ILE A 399 9.60 -13.65 10.81
C ILE A 399 9.35 -14.98 11.52
N GLU A 400 9.89 -16.08 10.99
CA GLU A 400 9.74 -17.39 11.61
C GLU A 400 10.48 -17.51 12.95
N GLU A 401 11.67 -16.91 13.07
CA GLU A 401 12.34 -16.79 14.35
C GLU A 401 11.48 -16.03 15.36
N THR A 402 10.97 -14.86 14.95
CA THR A 402 10.12 -14.03 15.81
C THR A 402 8.86 -14.80 16.25
N LYS A 403 8.19 -15.52 15.34
CA LYS A 403 7.05 -16.39 15.65
C LYS A 403 7.38 -17.45 16.69
N ARG A 404 8.51 -18.17 16.54
CA ARG A 404 8.92 -19.22 17.50
C ARG A 404 9.16 -18.66 18.90
N TRP A 405 9.78 -17.49 19.00
CA TRP A 405 10.02 -16.87 20.28
C TRP A 405 8.74 -16.35 20.94
N LEU A 406 7.82 -15.77 20.16
CA LEU A 406 6.50 -15.37 20.66
C LEU A 406 5.67 -16.59 21.09
N ALA A 407 5.71 -17.69 20.34
CA ALA A 407 5.07 -18.94 20.75
C ALA A 407 5.66 -19.48 22.07
N SER A 408 7.00 -19.44 22.21
CA SER A 408 7.69 -19.82 23.44
C SER A 408 7.34 -18.90 24.62
N ASP A 409 6.95 -17.65 24.35
CA ASP A 409 6.41 -16.72 25.34
C ASP A 409 4.95 -17.02 25.73
N GLY A 410 4.33 -18.02 25.12
CA GLY A 410 2.98 -18.47 25.44
C GLY A 410 1.87 -17.71 24.70
N TRP A 411 2.15 -17.14 23.53
CA TRP A 411 1.09 -16.65 22.64
C TRP A 411 0.43 -17.82 21.90
N HIS A 412 -0.90 -17.87 21.88
CA HIS A 412 -1.64 -19.01 21.32
C HIS A 412 -1.58 -19.05 19.80
N THR A 413 -1.76 -17.89 19.16
CA THR A 413 -1.82 -17.80 17.69
C THR A 413 -0.93 -16.66 17.21
N ILE A 414 0.02 -16.96 16.33
CA ILE A 414 0.89 -15.96 15.70
C ILE A 414 0.82 -16.13 14.19
N ILE A 415 0.37 -15.07 13.52
CA ILE A 415 0.11 -15.01 12.08
C ILE A 415 0.94 -13.86 11.52
N SER A 416 1.41 -13.97 10.28
CA SER A 416 2.07 -12.89 9.55
C SER A 416 1.34 -12.54 8.25
N SER A 417 1.73 -11.44 7.60
CA SER A 417 1.20 -11.06 6.29
C SER A 417 1.22 -12.22 5.28
N ASN A 418 2.33 -12.97 5.22
CA ASN A 418 2.49 -14.09 4.30
C ASN A 418 1.51 -15.25 4.57
N ASP A 419 1.04 -15.42 5.81
CA ASP A 419 0.05 -16.46 6.13
C ASP A 419 -1.35 -16.08 5.63
N VAL A 420 -1.63 -14.78 5.50
CA VAL A 420 -2.91 -14.22 5.01
C VAL A 420 -2.89 -14.06 3.49
N THR A 421 -1.79 -13.60 2.91
CA THR A 421 -1.61 -13.40 1.45
C THR A 421 -0.77 -14.53 0.83
N GLN A 422 -1.30 -15.75 0.89
CA GLN A 422 -0.58 -16.95 0.43
C GLN A 422 -0.39 -16.99 -1.09
N ASN A 423 -1.35 -16.45 -1.85
CA ASN A 423 -1.24 -16.40 -3.30
C ASN A 423 -0.44 -15.18 -3.74
N TRP A 424 0.36 -15.37 -4.79
CA TRP A 424 1.13 -14.29 -5.43
C TRP A 424 0.28 -13.07 -5.78
N GLU A 425 -0.95 -13.29 -6.24
CA GLU A 425 -1.89 -12.24 -6.64
C GLU A 425 -2.35 -11.39 -5.45
N ASP A 426 -2.54 -12.03 -4.29
CA ASP A 426 -2.99 -11.36 -3.06
C ASP A 426 -1.87 -10.51 -2.44
N GLN A 427 -0.61 -10.86 -2.70
CA GLN A 427 0.55 -10.10 -2.23
C GLN A 427 0.62 -8.69 -2.83
N GLU A 428 0.13 -8.48 -4.05
CA GLU A 428 0.11 -7.15 -4.67
C GLU A 428 -0.80 -6.15 -3.95
N VAL A 429 -1.83 -6.63 -3.25
CA VAL A 429 -2.72 -5.82 -2.41
C VAL A 429 -2.45 -6.00 -0.91
N GLY A 430 -1.37 -6.70 -0.55
CA GLY A 430 -1.07 -7.11 0.83
C GLY A 430 -0.89 -5.94 1.80
N GLU A 431 -0.31 -4.81 1.36
CA GLU A 431 -0.18 -3.63 2.23
C GLU A 431 -1.56 -3.04 2.63
N ALA A 432 -2.57 -3.17 1.75
CA ALA A 432 -3.94 -2.76 2.05
C ALA A 432 -4.61 -3.72 3.05
N VAL A 433 -4.39 -5.03 2.87
CA VAL A 433 -4.83 -6.09 3.80
C VAL A 433 -4.25 -5.86 5.20
N ASP A 434 -2.93 -5.65 5.28
CA ASP A 434 -2.21 -5.35 6.53
C ASP A 434 -2.78 -4.12 7.24
N THR A 435 -3.05 -3.06 6.48
CA THR A 435 -3.58 -1.81 7.01
C THR A 435 -4.98 -2.00 7.62
N GLU A 436 -5.87 -2.76 6.96
CA GLU A 436 -7.21 -3.03 7.50
C GLU A 436 -7.18 -3.96 8.72
N ILE A 437 -6.34 -4.99 8.72
CA ILE A 437 -6.15 -5.86 9.88
C ILE A 437 -5.63 -5.04 11.08
N ALA A 438 -4.62 -4.22 10.88
CA ALA A 438 -4.05 -3.35 11.91
C ALA A 438 -5.03 -2.25 12.37
N ARG A 439 -5.86 -1.72 11.47
CA ARG A 439 -6.95 -0.80 11.80
C ARG A 439 -7.96 -1.45 12.75
N ARG A 440 -8.30 -2.72 12.54
CA ARG A 440 -9.27 -3.45 13.38
C ARG A 440 -8.69 -4.10 14.61
N ALA A 441 -7.38 -4.31 14.68
CA ALA A 441 -6.75 -4.93 15.84
C ALA A 441 -7.14 -4.27 17.18
N GLY A 442 -7.28 -5.08 18.22
CA GLY A 442 -7.56 -4.64 19.57
C GLY A 442 -6.50 -3.63 20.00
N VAL A 443 -5.24 -4.00 19.84
CA VAL A 443 -4.05 -3.16 20.07
C VAL A 443 -3.18 -3.15 18.81
N PHE A 444 -2.63 -1.99 18.46
CA PHE A 444 -1.67 -1.84 17.38
C PHE A 444 -0.37 -1.24 17.92
N VAL A 445 0.77 -1.86 17.58
CA VAL A 445 2.10 -1.32 17.80
C VAL A 445 2.76 -1.06 16.45
N GLY A 446 2.91 0.22 16.12
CA GLY A 446 3.41 0.72 14.85
C GLY A 446 4.89 1.11 14.86
N ASN A 447 5.47 1.19 13.67
CA ASN A 447 6.71 1.92 13.43
C ASN A 447 6.43 3.38 13.08
N GLY A 448 6.85 4.33 13.93
CA GLY A 448 6.55 5.76 13.76
C GLY A 448 7.20 6.41 12.53
N PHE A 449 8.21 5.76 11.93
CA PHE A 449 8.88 6.21 10.71
C PHE A 449 8.29 5.60 9.44
N SER A 450 7.22 4.81 9.56
CA SER A 450 6.55 4.19 8.41
C SER A 450 5.23 4.87 8.06
N ALA A 451 5.04 5.15 6.77
CA ALA A 451 3.78 5.67 6.24
C ALA A 451 2.61 4.69 6.44
N LEU A 452 2.87 3.37 6.49
CA LEU A 452 1.85 2.37 6.79
C LEU A 452 1.27 2.57 8.19
N SER A 453 2.12 2.71 9.21
CA SER A 453 1.64 3.01 10.57
C SER A 453 0.84 4.30 10.62
N SER A 454 1.23 5.30 9.81
CA SER A 454 0.53 6.59 9.75
C SER A 454 -0.87 6.43 9.17
N ASN A 455 -1.07 5.56 8.17
CA ASN A 455 -2.41 5.21 7.67
C ASN A 455 -3.24 4.52 8.74
N VAL A 456 -2.66 3.53 9.42
CA VAL A 456 -3.34 2.82 10.51
C VAL A 456 -3.72 3.79 11.63
N ALA A 457 -2.82 4.68 12.04
CA ALA A 457 -3.06 5.68 13.08
C ALA A 457 -4.20 6.64 12.70
N LEU A 458 -4.19 7.16 11.46
CA LEU A 458 -5.25 8.02 10.95
C LEU A 458 -6.61 7.32 10.98
N LEU A 459 -6.68 6.10 10.44
CA LEU A 459 -7.93 5.32 10.34
C LEU A 459 -8.45 4.89 11.72
N ARG A 460 -7.57 4.51 12.64
CA ARG A 460 -7.94 4.16 14.02
C ARG A 460 -8.46 5.37 14.78
N THR A 461 -7.83 6.53 14.63
CA THR A 461 -8.28 7.74 15.33
C THR A 461 -9.63 8.20 14.78
N LYS A 462 -9.83 8.12 13.46
CA LYS A 462 -11.13 8.32 12.80
C LYS A 462 -12.22 7.40 13.34
N ASP A 463 -11.91 6.11 13.54
CA ASP A 463 -12.87 5.14 14.08
C ASP A 463 -13.14 5.34 15.58
N GLY A 464 -12.54 6.35 16.21
CA GLY A 464 -12.71 6.65 17.63
C GLY A 464 -12.04 5.62 18.54
N ARG A 465 -10.97 4.96 18.06
CA ARG A 465 -10.17 4.06 18.89
C ARG A 465 -9.48 4.88 19.99
N HIS A 466 -9.56 4.40 21.23
CA HIS A 466 -8.86 5.05 22.35
C HIS A 466 -7.35 5.06 22.08
N ARG A 467 -6.70 6.17 22.47
CA ARG A 467 -5.29 6.48 22.15
C ARG A 467 -4.34 5.37 22.61
N ASP A 468 -4.58 4.81 23.79
CA ASP A 468 -3.76 3.72 24.37
C ASP A 468 -3.72 2.43 23.54
N PHE A 469 -4.68 2.23 22.63
CA PHE A 469 -4.71 1.07 21.74
C PHE A 469 -3.90 1.25 20.45
N THR A 470 -3.26 2.41 20.27
CA THR A 470 -2.42 2.74 19.10
C THR A 470 -1.11 3.28 19.62
N GLN A 471 -0.08 2.44 19.67
CA GLN A 471 1.22 2.80 20.23
C GLN A 471 2.33 2.64 19.20
N TYR A 472 3.50 3.22 19.47
CA TYR A 472 4.71 2.98 18.69
C TYR A 472 5.74 2.17 19.47
N TRP A 473 6.78 1.70 18.78
CA TRP A 473 7.94 1.04 19.40
C TRP A 473 8.63 1.91 20.45
#